data_AF-A0A2R6ENX3-F1
#
_entry.id   AF-A0A2R6ENX3-F1
#
_cell.length_a   1.000
_cell.length_b   1.000
_cell.length_c   1.000
_cell.angle_alpha   90.00
_cell.angle_beta   90.00
_cell.angle_gamma   90.00
#
_symmetry.space_group_name_H-M   'P 1'
#
loop_
_entity.id
_entity.type
_entity.pdbx_description
1 polymer ?
#
loop_
_entity_poly.entity_id
_entity_poly.type
_entity_poly.pdbx_seq_one_letter_code
_entity_poly.pdbx_strand_id
1 'polypeptide(L)'
;MDFNSLLRICSKTMPHQPTVSEETEFDGFPRRLPDQDAILIGQVSGDSEFRGLAAYYIHGRGSVLLGRYENREFIPEYTIECESRLMSACVREFSRADVETELSSVGKALLQAWHFGDLTPLSHKQAHVYALREKAGFSRDETAAILNISPTTVDTHLQRAKEKLTAAENLVRFVRVDSEDLADADPEFFDEAGVGEDANSSNDITPLS
;
A
#
# COMPACT_ATOMS: atom_id res chain seq x y z
N MET A 1 14.23 63.99 -6.87
CA MET A 1 14.39 62.59 -6.40
C MET A 1 13.58 61.74 -7.34
N ASP A 2 14.23 61.14 -8.33
CA ASP A 2 13.59 60.33 -9.37
C ASP A 2 13.52 58.87 -8.95
N PHE A 3 12.30 58.33 -8.96
CA PHE A 3 11.95 56.95 -8.59
C PHE A 3 12.11 55.99 -9.80
N ASN A 4 13.20 56.11 -10.55
CA ASN A 4 13.39 55.39 -11.83
C ASN A 4 14.82 54.83 -11.99
N SER A 5 15.28 54.02 -11.04
CA SER A 5 16.49 53.21 -11.22
C SER A 5 16.55 52.03 -10.24
N LEU A 6 15.66 51.05 -10.37
CA LEU A 6 15.84 49.71 -9.80
C LEU A 6 15.14 48.64 -10.68
N LEU A 7 15.44 48.62 -11.97
CA LEU A 7 15.09 47.52 -12.88
C LEU A 7 16.35 46.99 -13.56
N ARG A 8 16.86 45.89 -13.00
CA ARG A 8 17.51 44.74 -13.68
C ARG A 8 18.54 44.09 -12.74
N ILE A 9 18.21 42.91 -12.22
CA ILE A 9 19.09 41.75 -12.30
C ILE A 9 18.23 40.52 -12.59
N CYS A 10 18.73 39.73 -13.54
CA CYS A 10 18.15 38.57 -14.18
C CYS A 10 17.64 37.50 -13.23
N SER A 11 16.46 36.97 -13.53
CA SER A 11 16.26 35.52 -13.53
C SER A 11 15.51 35.19 -14.80
N LYS A 12 16.27 34.78 -15.82
CA LYS A 12 15.73 34.05 -16.95
C LYS A 12 15.25 32.74 -16.36
N THR A 13 13.99 32.69 -15.92
CA THR A 13 13.34 31.44 -15.55
C THR A 13 13.44 30.59 -16.82
N MET A 14 14.28 29.56 -16.79
CA MET A 14 14.15 28.51 -17.80
C MET A 14 12.69 28.07 -17.75
N PRO A 15 12.01 27.89 -18.88
CA PRO A 15 10.73 27.23 -18.86
C PRO A 15 10.99 25.83 -18.30
N HIS A 16 10.71 25.65 -17.00
CA HIS A 16 10.72 24.34 -16.38
C HIS A 16 9.63 23.55 -17.09
N GLN A 17 10.02 22.55 -17.87
CA GLN A 17 9.06 21.67 -18.51
C GLN A 17 8.71 20.59 -17.48
N PRO A 18 7.46 20.53 -16.97
CA PRO A 18 7.10 19.58 -15.94
C PRO A 18 7.39 18.15 -16.40
N THR A 19 8.06 17.39 -15.53
CA THR A 19 8.33 15.97 -15.74
C THR A 19 7.04 15.19 -15.48
N VAL A 20 6.65 14.33 -16.43
CA VAL A 20 5.46 13.47 -16.33
C VAL A 20 5.79 12.06 -16.82
N SER A 21 5.10 11.04 -16.29
CA SER A 21 5.20 9.68 -16.84
C SER A 21 4.61 9.62 -18.25
N GLU A 22 5.20 8.82 -19.15
CA GLU A 22 4.60 8.52 -20.46
C GLU A 22 3.35 7.65 -20.34
N GLU A 23 3.26 6.88 -19.26
CA GLU A 23 2.12 6.03 -18.95
C GLU A 23 0.96 6.88 -18.46
N THR A 24 -0.13 6.88 -19.23
CA THR A 24 -1.35 7.61 -18.92
C THR A 24 -2.53 6.65 -18.70
N GLU A 25 -3.50 7.11 -17.91
CA GLU A 25 -4.80 6.45 -17.72
C GLU A 25 -5.92 7.48 -17.89
N PHE A 26 -7.16 7.00 -18.03
CA PHE A 26 -8.35 7.85 -18.19
C PHE A 26 -8.22 8.90 -19.31
N ASP A 27 -7.74 8.46 -20.47
CA ASP A 27 -7.59 9.29 -21.68
C ASP A 27 -6.70 10.54 -21.51
N GLY A 28 -5.76 10.55 -20.56
CA GLY A 28 -4.71 11.58 -20.56
C GLY A 28 -4.03 11.88 -19.24
N PHE A 29 -4.46 11.32 -18.11
CA PHE A 29 -3.84 11.59 -16.82
C PHE A 29 -2.55 10.77 -16.66
N PRO A 30 -1.37 11.39 -16.48
CA PRO A 30 -0.14 10.63 -16.26
C PRO A 30 -0.19 9.87 -14.93
N ARG A 31 0.28 8.63 -14.94
CA ARG A 31 0.34 7.80 -13.74
C ARG A 31 1.16 8.45 -12.61
N ARG A 32 2.19 9.23 -12.98
CA ARG A 32 3.08 9.92 -12.05
C ARG A 32 3.37 11.33 -12.53
N LEU A 33 3.44 12.26 -11.57
CA LEU A 33 3.96 13.62 -11.74
C LEU A 33 5.14 13.78 -10.78
N PRO A 34 6.37 13.40 -11.18
CA PRO A 34 7.55 13.43 -10.31
C PRO A 34 7.80 14.78 -9.64
N ASP A 35 7.63 15.88 -10.36
CA ASP A 35 7.87 17.23 -9.84
C ASP A 35 6.87 17.64 -8.74
N GLN A 36 5.73 16.95 -8.67
CA GLN A 36 4.68 17.15 -7.67
C GLN A 36 4.59 16.02 -6.64
N ASP A 37 5.50 15.03 -6.72
CA ASP A 37 5.51 13.84 -5.86
C ASP A 37 4.13 13.14 -5.83
N ALA A 38 3.49 13.09 -7.01
CA ALA A 38 2.09 12.71 -7.17
C ALA A 38 1.92 11.41 -7.94
N ILE A 39 1.03 10.54 -7.44
CA ILE A 39 0.67 9.26 -8.05
C ILE A 39 -0.83 9.21 -8.33
N LEU A 40 -1.22 8.92 -9.57
CA LEU A 40 -2.61 8.81 -9.98
C LEU A 40 -3.27 7.60 -9.32
N ILE A 41 -4.31 7.85 -8.53
CA ILE A 41 -5.09 6.83 -7.81
C ILE A 41 -6.41 6.52 -8.52
N GLY A 42 -6.97 7.49 -9.24
CA GLY A 42 -8.25 7.34 -9.91
C GLY A 42 -8.79 8.64 -10.48
N GLN A 43 -10.08 8.64 -10.78
CA GLN A 43 -10.85 9.81 -11.20
C GLN A 43 -12.27 9.74 -10.63
N VAL A 44 -12.98 10.86 -10.65
CA VAL A 44 -14.43 10.88 -10.44
C VAL A 44 -15.13 10.70 -11.79
N SER A 45 -15.91 9.63 -11.93
CA SER A 45 -16.52 9.22 -13.22
C SER A 45 -18.03 9.52 -13.32
N GLY A 46 -18.70 9.75 -12.20
CA GLY A 46 -20.16 9.96 -12.15
C GLY A 46 -20.65 11.34 -12.59
N ASP A 47 -21.97 11.51 -12.60
CA ASP A 47 -22.64 12.77 -12.92
C ASP A 47 -22.73 13.68 -11.67
N SER A 48 -21.59 14.17 -11.24
CA SER A 48 -21.47 15.14 -10.13
C SER A 48 -20.71 16.39 -10.58
N GLU A 49 -20.70 17.44 -9.74
CA GLU A 49 -19.88 18.63 -10.00
C GLU A 49 -18.37 18.34 -10.05
N PHE A 50 -17.95 17.18 -9.52
CA PHE A 50 -16.57 16.73 -9.50
C PHE A 50 -16.21 15.85 -10.70
N ARG A 51 -17.13 15.65 -11.65
CA ARG A 51 -16.92 14.78 -12.81
C ARG A 51 -15.65 15.15 -13.57
N GLY A 52 -14.82 14.15 -13.87
CA GLY A 52 -13.59 14.29 -14.62
C GLY A 52 -12.41 14.84 -13.82
N LEU A 53 -12.56 15.11 -12.52
CA LEU A 53 -11.42 15.44 -11.67
C LEU A 53 -10.55 14.20 -11.46
N ALA A 54 -9.24 14.39 -11.63
CA ALA A 54 -8.23 13.38 -11.34
C ALA A 54 -7.96 13.32 -9.83
N ALA A 55 -7.76 12.10 -9.32
CA ALA A 55 -7.39 11.85 -7.94
C ALA A 55 -5.92 11.44 -7.86
N TYR A 56 -5.08 12.30 -7.27
CA TYR A 56 -3.66 12.03 -7.05
C TYR A 56 -3.35 11.92 -5.56
N TYR A 57 -2.60 10.88 -5.18
CA TYR A 57 -1.95 10.83 -3.88
C TYR A 57 -0.64 11.62 -3.93
N ILE A 58 -0.48 12.57 -3.00
CA ILE A 58 0.71 13.40 -2.90
C ILE A 58 1.54 12.95 -1.70
N HIS A 59 2.70 12.34 -1.94
CA HIS A 59 3.54 11.74 -0.88
C HIS A 59 3.94 12.77 0.18
N GLY A 60 4.39 13.95 -0.22
CA GLY A 60 4.75 15.03 0.72
C GLY A 60 3.61 15.50 1.63
N ARG A 61 2.34 15.27 1.26
CA ARG A 61 1.16 15.59 2.08
C ARG A 61 0.61 14.37 2.81
N GLY A 62 0.81 13.17 2.26
CA GLY A 62 0.22 11.95 2.77
C GLY A 62 -1.29 11.90 2.60
N SER A 63 -1.81 12.42 1.47
CA SER A 63 -3.25 12.54 1.23
C SER A 63 -3.59 12.44 -0.26
N VAL A 64 -4.83 12.05 -0.56
CA VAL A 64 -5.40 12.10 -1.91
C VAL A 64 -6.05 13.46 -2.13
N LEU A 65 -5.69 14.11 -3.23
CA LEU A 65 -6.28 15.37 -3.69
C LEU A 65 -7.05 15.13 -4.99
N LEU A 66 -8.18 15.81 -5.14
CA LEU A 66 -8.92 15.90 -6.40
C LEU A 66 -8.62 17.23 -7.08
N GLY A 67 -8.49 17.23 -8.39
CA GLY A 67 -8.22 18.45 -9.14
C GLY A 67 -8.16 18.24 -10.64
N ARG A 68 -7.95 19.34 -11.35
CA ARG A 68 -7.76 19.34 -12.81
C ARG A 68 -6.31 19.05 -13.17
N TYR A 69 -6.12 18.40 -14.31
CA TYR A 69 -4.81 18.23 -14.94
C TYR A 69 -4.78 19.00 -16.26
N GLU A 70 -4.04 20.10 -16.29
CA GLU A 70 -3.98 21.01 -17.43
C GLU A 70 -2.54 21.51 -17.60
N ASN A 71 -2.11 21.77 -18.84
CA ASN A 71 -0.77 22.29 -19.13
C ASN A 71 0.38 21.44 -18.52
N ARG A 72 0.16 20.14 -18.39
CA ARG A 72 1.06 19.16 -17.75
C ARG A 72 1.24 19.30 -16.24
N GLU A 73 0.38 20.05 -15.57
CA GLU A 73 0.41 20.24 -14.13
C GLU A 73 -0.92 19.81 -13.50
N PHE A 74 -0.84 19.21 -12.31
CA PHE A 74 -2.00 18.91 -11.49
C PHE A 74 -2.30 20.08 -10.56
N ILE A 75 -3.51 20.61 -10.65
CA ILE A 75 -4.00 21.75 -9.87
C ILE A 75 -5.02 21.22 -8.86
N PRO A 76 -4.64 21.01 -7.58
CA PRO A 76 -5.54 20.45 -6.58
C PRO A 76 -6.62 21.45 -6.17
N GLU A 77 -7.85 20.96 -6.03
CA GLU A 77 -9.02 21.75 -5.65
C GLU A 77 -9.67 21.23 -4.36
N TYR A 78 -9.66 19.91 -4.17
CA TYR A 78 -10.27 19.25 -3.01
C TYR A 78 -9.32 18.24 -2.39
N THR A 79 -9.56 17.91 -1.12
CA THR A 79 -8.82 16.88 -0.38
C THR A 79 -9.78 15.80 0.06
N ILE A 80 -9.40 14.53 -0.13
CA ILE A 80 -10.10 13.40 0.49
C ILE A 80 -9.56 13.24 1.90
N GLU A 81 -10.43 13.39 2.89
CA GLU A 81 -10.07 13.19 4.29
C GLU A 81 -9.67 11.73 4.53
N CYS A 82 -8.52 11.53 5.16
CA CYS A 82 -8.06 10.22 5.58
C CYS A 82 -7.30 10.37 6.90
N GLU A 83 -7.68 9.57 7.90
CA GLU A 83 -7.06 9.59 9.22
C GLU A 83 -5.63 9.00 9.21
N SER A 84 -5.27 8.30 8.14
CA SER A 84 -3.99 7.65 7.96
C SER A 84 -3.22 8.26 6.80
N ARG A 85 -1.89 8.31 6.92
CA ARG A 85 -0.98 8.66 5.82
C ARG A 85 -0.56 7.43 5.00
N LEU A 86 -1.15 6.27 5.24
CA LEU A 86 -0.90 5.09 4.42
C LEU A 86 -1.63 5.25 3.09
N MET A 87 -0.89 5.23 1.99
CA MET A 87 -1.43 5.40 0.64
C MET A 87 -2.64 4.50 0.35
N SER A 88 -2.59 3.23 0.73
CA SER A 88 -3.71 2.29 0.58
C SER A 88 -4.93 2.61 1.45
N ALA A 89 -4.73 3.21 2.62
CA ALA A 89 -5.85 3.69 3.44
C ALA A 89 -6.51 4.90 2.77
N CYS A 90 -5.72 5.85 2.25
CA CYS A 90 -6.28 6.97 1.50
C CYS A 90 -7.02 6.53 0.23
N VAL A 91 -6.50 5.52 -0.47
CA VAL A 91 -7.18 4.91 -1.63
C VAL A 91 -8.52 4.28 -1.21
N ARG A 92 -8.56 3.59 -0.06
CA ARG A 92 -9.81 3.03 0.48
C ARG A 92 -10.83 4.13 0.76
N GLU A 93 -10.43 5.22 1.41
CA GLU A 93 -11.33 6.34 1.69
C GLU A 93 -11.83 6.99 0.39
N PHE A 94 -10.95 7.19 -0.60
CA PHE A 94 -11.35 7.67 -1.92
C PHE A 94 -12.38 6.74 -2.58
N SER A 95 -12.18 5.42 -2.53
CA SER A 95 -13.14 4.44 -3.10
C SER A 95 -14.49 4.37 -2.37
N ARG A 96 -14.59 4.97 -1.18
CA ARG A 96 -15.80 5.02 -0.34
C ARG A 96 -16.43 6.40 -0.28
N ALA A 97 -15.87 7.38 -0.99
CA ALA A 97 -16.44 8.71 -1.06
C ALA A 97 -17.87 8.66 -1.60
N ASP A 98 -18.71 9.63 -1.23
CA ASP A 98 -20.11 9.74 -1.66
C ASP A 98 -20.24 10.28 -3.10
N VAL A 99 -19.34 9.85 -3.97
CA VAL A 99 -19.27 10.16 -5.39
C VAL A 99 -18.83 8.91 -6.14
N GLU A 100 -19.30 8.75 -7.38
CA GLU A 100 -18.87 7.62 -8.20
C GLU A 100 -17.41 7.82 -8.65
N THR A 101 -16.56 6.86 -8.29
CA THR A 101 -15.13 6.91 -8.56
C THR A 101 -14.68 5.72 -9.42
N GLU A 102 -13.66 5.96 -10.23
CA GLU A 102 -12.97 4.93 -10.99
C GLU A 102 -11.51 4.89 -10.55
N LEU A 103 -11.03 3.73 -10.09
CA LEU A 103 -9.65 3.55 -9.65
C LEU A 103 -8.70 3.27 -10.82
N SER A 104 -7.52 3.90 -10.76
CA SER A 104 -6.40 3.63 -11.67
C SER A 104 -5.85 2.22 -11.43
N SER A 105 -4.96 1.77 -12.30
CA SER A 105 -4.21 0.52 -12.11
C SER A 105 -3.47 0.50 -10.75
N VAL A 106 -2.84 1.63 -10.39
CA VAL A 106 -2.18 1.82 -9.11
C VAL A 106 -3.20 1.85 -7.96
N GLY A 107 -4.32 2.57 -8.11
CA GLY A 107 -5.39 2.63 -7.12
C GLY A 107 -5.97 1.25 -6.83
N LYS A 108 -6.27 0.45 -7.85
CA LYS A 108 -6.75 -0.94 -7.70
C LYS A 108 -5.76 -1.81 -6.92
N ALA A 109 -4.47 -1.73 -7.26
CA ALA A 109 -3.42 -2.46 -6.57
C ALA A 109 -3.29 -2.03 -5.10
N LEU A 110 -3.42 -0.73 -4.80
CA LEU A 110 -3.33 -0.22 -3.44
C LEU A 110 -4.57 -0.55 -2.60
N LEU A 111 -5.75 -0.60 -3.21
CA LEU A 111 -6.94 -1.10 -2.53
C LEU A 111 -6.76 -2.58 -2.15
N GLN A 112 -6.20 -3.40 -3.05
CA GLN A 112 -5.82 -4.78 -2.72
C GLN A 112 -4.76 -4.83 -1.60
N ALA A 113 -3.76 -3.93 -1.62
CA ALA A 113 -2.77 -3.83 -0.55
C ALA A 113 -3.40 -3.50 0.81
N TRP A 114 -4.45 -2.68 0.84
CA TRP A 114 -5.20 -2.42 2.07
C TRP A 114 -5.77 -3.72 2.64
N HIS A 115 -6.46 -4.51 1.81
CA HIS A 115 -7.02 -5.80 2.21
C HIS A 115 -5.94 -6.80 2.65
N PHE A 116 -4.81 -6.88 1.94
CA PHE A 116 -3.72 -7.77 2.36
C PHE A 116 -3.16 -7.37 3.73
N GLY A 117 -2.94 -6.09 3.98
CA GLY A 117 -2.42 -5.65 5.28
C GLY A 117 -3.39 -5.87 6.44
N ASP A 118 -4.69 -5.98 6.15
CA ASP A 118 -5.75 -6.18 7.16
C ASP A 118 -6.07 -7.67 7.39
N LEU A 119 -6.02 -8.48 6.34
CA LEU A 119 -6.52 -9.87 6.35
C LEU A 119 -5.40 -10.93 6.35
N THR A 120 -4.14 -10.52 6.32
CA THR A 120 -2.99 -11.45 6.23
C THR A 120 -1.88 -11.05 7.22
N PRO A 121 -0.87 -11.91 7.49
CA PRO A 121 0.23 -11.57 8.41
C PRO A 121 1.23 -10.54 7.84
N LEU A 122 0.93 -9.94 6.67
CA LEU A 122 1.78 -8.92 6.05
C LEU A 122 1.64 -7.58 6.77
N SER A 123 2.77 -6.88 6.98
CA SER A 123 2.68 -5.46 7.33
C SER A 123 2.17 -4.66 6.13
N HIS A 124 1.57 -3.49 6.36
CA HIS A 124 1.09 -2.65 5.24
C HIS A 124 2.18 -2.36 4.19
N LYS A 125 3.43 -2.10 4.61
CA LYS A 125 4.55 -1.89 3.67
C LYS A 125 4.86 -3.13 2.81
N GLN A 126 4.77 -4.32 3.40
CA GLN A 126 4.92 -5.60 2.68
C GLN A 126 3.74 -5.83 1.73
N ALA A 127 2.53 -5.53 2.18
CA ALA A 127 1.31 -5.65 1.40
C ALA A 127 1.29 -4.71 0.19
N HIS A 128 1.75 -3.46 0.33
CA HIS A 128 1.92 -2.51 -0.79
C HIS A 128 2.80 -3.08 -1.89
N VAL A 129 4.00 -3.53 -1.51
CA VAL A 129 4.96 -4.09 -2.46
C VAL A 129 4.43 -5.36 -3.11
N TYR A 130 3.84 -6.26 -2.32
CA TYR A 130 3.30 -7.52 -2.84
C TYR A 130 2.16 -7.28 -3.83
N ALA A 131 1.20 -6.39 -3.51
CA ALA A 131 0.10 -6.09 -4.41
C ALA A 131 0.58 -5.44 -5.71
N LEU A 132 1.51 -4.48 -5.65
CA LEU A 132 2.04 -3.81 -6.84
C LEU A 132 2.89 -4.77 -7.71
N ARG A 133 3.83 -5.50 -7.12
CA ARG A 133 4.75 -6.37 -7.87
C ARG A 133 4.12 -7.67 -8.35
N GLU A 134 3.44 -8.39 -7.45
CA GLU A 134 3.01 -9.78 -7.73
C GLU A 134 1.57 -9.87 -8.21
N LYS A 135 0.70 -8.93 -7.80
CA LYS A 135 -0.71 -8.95 -8.22
C LYS A 135 -0.99 -8.05 -9.41
N ALA A 136 -0.40 -6.87 -9.44
CA ALA A 136 -0.60 -5.91 -10.53
C ALA A 136 0.52 -5.92 -11.59
N GLY A 137 1.64 -6.59 -11.33
CA GLY A 137 2.71 -6.78 -12.32
C GLY A 137 3.58 -5.56 -12.60
N PHE A 138 3.53 -4.52 -11.75
CA PHE A 138 4.44 -3.39 -11.89
C PHE A 138 5.89 -3.84 -11.72
N SER A 139 6.79 -3.23 -12.48
CA SER A 139 8.21 -3.50 -12.36
C SER A 139 8.75 -3.06 -11.00
N ARG A 140 9.99 -3.47 -10.73
CA ARG A 140 10.73 -3.09 -9.53
C ARG A 140 10.85 -1.58 -9.38
N ASP A 141 11.26 -0.92 -10.45
CA ASP A 141 11.57 0.49 -10.43
C ASP A 141 10.29 1.33 -10.45
N GLU A 142 9.23 0.87 -11.15
CA GLU A 142 7.90 1.49 -11.05
C GLU A 142 7.36 1.39 -9.63
N THR A 143 7.43 0.22 -8.99
CA THR A 143 6.95 0.04 -7.61
C THR A 143 7.72 0.92 -6.63
N ALA A 144 9.05 1.00 -6.79
CA ALA A 144 9.91 1.86 -5.98
C ALA A 144 9.48 3.32 -6.11
N ALA A 145 9.22 3.78 -7.33
CA ALA A 145 8.79 5.15 -7.58
C ALA A 145 7.36 5.43 -7.10
N ILE A 146 6.42 4.48 -7.27
CA ILE A 146 5.04 4.61 -6.78
C ILE A 146 5.02 4.76 -5.25
N LEU A 147 5.82 3.96 -4.54
CA LEU A 147 5.85 3.95 -3.08
C LEU A 147 6.84 4.95 -2.47
N ASN A 148 7.61 5.67 -3.30
CA ASN A 148 8.70 6.55 -2.88
C ASN A 148 9.70 5.88 -1.92
N ILE A 149 10.19 4.70 -2.32
CA ILE A 149 11.18 3.90 -1.57
C ILE A 149 12.31 3.43 -2.49
N SER A 150 13.41 2.92 -1.92
CA SER A 150 14.49 2.37 -2.74
C SER A 150 14.06 1.05 -3.42
N PRO A 151 14.54 0.77 -4.65
CA PRO A 151 14.32 -0.53 -5.31
C PRO A 151 14.78 -1.74 -4.47
N THR A 152 15.84 -1.60 -3.67
CA THR A 152 16.30 -2.64 -2.74
C THR A 152 15.31 -2.90 -1.60
N THR A 153 14.61 -1.87 -1.14
CA THR A 153 13.54 -2.00 -0.14
C THR A 153 12.35 -2.76 -0.72
N VAL A 154 12.03 -2.53 -2.01
CA VAL A 154 11.02 -3.33 -2.75
C VAL A 154 11.39 -4.80 -2.70
N ASP A 155 12.62 -5.17 -3.07
CA ASP A 155 13.05 -6.58 -3.09
C ASP A 155 12.95 -7.23 -1.69
N THR A 156 13.41 -6.51 -0.67
CA THR A 156 13.39 -6.98 0.73
C THR A 156 11.95 -7.18 1.24
N HIS A 157 11.06 -6.22 0.96
CA HIS A 157 9.66 -6.31 1.37
C HIS A 157 8.92 -7.42 0.63
N LEU A 158 9.21 -7.60 -0.66
CA LEU A 158 8.62 -8.65 -1.48
C LEU A 158 9.03 -10.05 -0.99
N GLN A 159 10.33 -10.25 -0.74
CA GLN A 159 10.83 -11.53 -0.23
C GLN A 159 10.15 -11.90 1.10
N ARG A 160 10.15 -10.97 2.06
CA ARG A 160 9.51 -11.21 3.36
C ARG A 160 8.00 -11.44 3.25
N ALA A 161 7.33 -10.81 2.30
CA ALA A 161 5.92 -11.04 2.06
C ALA A 161 5.67 -12.48 1.58
N LYS A 162 6.46 -12.96 0.61
CA LYS A 162 6.37 -14.33 0.09
C LYS A 162 6.65 -15.38 1.18
N GLU A 163 7.69 -15.17 1.98
CA GLU A 163 8.03 -16.06 3.11
C GLU A 163 6.86 -16.18 4.10
N LYS A 164 6.27 -15.05 4.50
CA LYS A 164 5.12 -15.03 5.43
C LYS A 164 3.87 -15.69 4.86
N LEU A 165 3.55 -15.42 3.58
CA LEU A 165 2.39 -16.03 2.94
C LEU A 165 2.59 -17.54 2.77
N THR A 166 3.78 -17.98 2.38
CA THR A 166 4.12 -19.40 2.29
C THR A 166 4.01 -20.09 3.65
N ALA A 167 4.50 -19.45 4.72
CA ALA A 167 4.35 -19.96 6.08
C ALA A 167 2.88 -20.06 6.51
N ALA A 168 2.05 -19.07 6.18
CA ALA A 168 0.62 -19.10 6.45
C ALA A 168 -0.11 -20.19 5.66
N GLU A 169 0.23 -20.40 4.39
CA GLU A 169 -0.30 -21.48 3.56
C GLU A 169 0.08 -22.86 4.13
N ASN A 170 1.33 -23.02 4.56
CA ASN A 170 1.79 -24.25 5.20
C ASN A 170 1.04 -24.53 6.51
N LEU A 171 0.79 -23.49 7.32
CA LEU A 171 0.00 -23.63 8.54
C LEU A 171 -1.44 -24.05 8.26
N VAL A 172 -2.10 -23.43 7.27
CA VAL A 172 -3.46 -23.83 6.86
C VAL A 172 -3.48 -25.27 6.36
N ARG A 173 -2.45 -25.70 5.62
CA ARG A 173 -2.32 -27.11 5.20
C ARG A 173 -2.17 -28.03 6.40
N PHE A 174 -1.27 -27.70 7.34
CA PHE A 174 -1.04 -28.49 8.55
C PHE A 174 -2.32 -28.66 9.39
N VAL A 175 -3.05 -27.57 9.64
CA VAL A 175 -4.30 -27.59 10.42
C VAL A 175 -5.42 -28.39 9.73
N ARG A 176 -5.35 -28.57 8.41
CA ARG A 176 -6.32 -29.34 7.63
C ARG A 176 -5.99 -30.83 7.53
N VAL A 177 -4.80 -31.25 7.96
CA VAL A 177 -4.48 -32.68 8.05
C VAL A 177 -5.19 -33.22 9.29
N ASP A 178 -5.98 -34.28 9.11
CA ASP A 178 -6.60 -34.97 10.25
C ASP A 178 -5.49 -35.52 11.17
N SER A 179 -5.71 -35.52 12.48
CA SER A 179 -4.71 -35.99 13.45
C SER A 179 -4.28 -37.44 13.20
N GLU A 180 -5.15 -38.25 12.58
CA GLU A 180 -4.87 -39.64 12.20
C GLU A 180 -3.88 -39.71 11.01
N ASP A 181 -4.00 -38.81 10.03
CA ASP A 181 -3.08 -38.73 8.88
C ASP A 181 -1.68 -38.21 9.29
N LEU A 182 -1.60 -37.41 10.36
CA LEU A 182 -0.31 -36.96 10.93
C LEU A 182 0.41 -38.07 11.70
N ALA A 183 -0.34 -38.90 12.43
CA ALA A 183 0.21 -40.04 13.16
C ALA A 183 0.78 -41.12 12.23
N ASP A 184 0.18 -41.31 11.04
CA ASP A 184 0.67 -42.24 10.02
C ASP A 184 1.90 -41.71 9.26
N ALA A 185 2.06 -40.39 9.14
CA ALA A 185 3.15 -39.75 8.40
C ALA A 185 4.44 -39.56 9.23
N ASP A 186 4.33 -39.41 10.55
CA ASP A 186 5.45 -39.34 11.49
C ASP A 186 5.08 -40.03 12.82
N PRO A 187 5.33 -41.34 12.96
CA PRO A 187 4.96 -42.11 14.15
C PRO A 187 5.62 -41.62 15.44
N GLU A 188 6.76 -40.91 15.33
CA GLU A 188 7.50 -40.39 16.50
C GLU A 188 6.93 -39.04 17.00
N PHE A 189 5.98 -38.43 16.27
CA PHE A 189 5.40 -37.12 16.65
C PHE A 189 4.52 -37.19 17.91
N PHE A 190 3.97 -38.36 18.24
CA PHE A 190 3.14 -38.59 19.43
C PHE A 190 3.84 -39.42 20.51
N ASP A 191 5.06 -39.92 20.26
CA ASP A 191 5.84 -40.69 21.21
C ASP A 191 6.68 -39.79 22.13
N GLU A 192 6.05 -38.79 22.76
CA GLU A 192 6.65 -38.13 23.92
C GLU A 192 6.21 -38.87 25.19
N ALA A 193 7.09 -39.79 25.61
CA ALA A 193 7.30 -40.32 26.96
C ALA A 193 6.05 -40.56 27.84
N GLY A 194 5.81 -41.85 28.11
CA GLY A 194 4.71 -42.35 28.93
C GLY A 194 4.50 -41.57 30.24
N VAL A 195 3.31 -40.98 30.35
CA VAL A 195 2.72 -40.62 31.63
C VAL A 195 2.19 -41.92 32.23
N GLY A 196 3.09 -42.63 32.93
CA GLY A 196 2.71 -43.73 33.80
C GLY A 196 1.75 -43.20 34.87
N GLU A 197 0.57 -43.81 34.95
CA GLU A 197 -0.32 -43.69 36.09
C GLU A 197 0.42 -44.15 37.36
N ASP A 198 0.84 -43.21 38.20
CA ASP A 198 1.06 -43.47 39.62
C ASP A 198 0.20 -42.50 40.42
N ALA A 199 -1.03 -42.93 40.67
CA ALA A 199 -1.85 -42.41 41.73
C ALA A 199 -1.24 -42.79 43.08
N ASN A 200 -0.73 -41.81 43.85
CA ASN A 200 -0.88 -41.83 45.30
C ASN A 200 -0.62 -40.47 45.97
N SER A 201 -1.70 -39.90 46.52
CA SER A 201 -1.78 -39.31 47.86
C SER A 201 -0.64 -38.42 48.37
N SER A 202 -0.88 -37.11 48.51
CA SER A 202 -1.05 -36.47 49.83
C SER A 202 -1.15 -34.94 49.68
N ASN A 203 -2.18 -34.36 50.28
CA ASN A 203 -2.28 -32.92 50.49
C ASN A 203 -1.21 -32.47 51.50
N ASP A 204 -0.49 -31.40 51.20
CA ASP A 204 -0.01 -30.48 52.24
C ASP A 204 0.23 -29.09 51.65
N ILE A 205 -0.63 -28.15 52.05
CA ILE A 205 -0.48 -26.71 51.82
C ILE A 205 0.25 -26.16 53.05
N THR A 206 1.45 -25.61 52.87
CA THR A 206 2.15 -24.83 53.91
C THR A 206 1.99 -23.33 53.67
N PRO A 207 1.78 -22.51 54.72
CA PRO A 207 1.63 -21.07 54.59
C PRO A 207 2.98 -20.34 54.50
N LEU A 208 2.97 -19.25 53.75
CA LEU A 208 4.10 -18.32 53.59
C LEU A 208 4.39 -17.59 54.91
N SER A 209 5.66 -17.61 55.32
CA SER A 209 6.24 -16.62 56.25
C SER A 209 6.74 -15.40 55.48
#